data_AF-A0AAD1D3X1-F1
#
_entry.id   AF-A0AAD1D3X1-F1
#
_cell.length_a   1.000
_cell.length_b   1.000
_cell.length_c   1.000
_cell.angle_alpha   90.00
_cell.angle_beta   90.00
_cell.angle_gamma   90.00
#
_symmetry.space_group_name_H-M   'P 1'
#
loop_
_entity.id
_entity.type
_entity.pdbx_description
1 polymer ?
#
loop_
_entity_poly.entity_id
_entity_poly.type
_entity_poly.pdbx_seq_one_letter_code
_entity_poly.pdbx_strand_id
1 'polypeptide(L)'
;MKAEGPWHDYPRALREVLRREPKSLPMVAAKLGWCRARHGLGPRDFFDFELRHRPTSTWRDYLSDVPHMRRIMRALHPEPLARLANDKVLSTERLMERGVAVAPVYVIAGRDTDSHPTSGRLTVVNDAAALRRSLDGAPDRLFCKPATGTFGNGVFRAHREGAQWRVGDISMSAAAFAEHLLTQDDRSGTLVSPELRNHPALAPITADLGLAATRVYTARTSAGTEIFCTVQKVMTTPALADNFHDGTTGHLLCFVDPESGCITHSYGRDPGDRIRLNTYETHALTGAGLTGFRIPYWKDILNLARAATEAMPELPLPGLDISLTPDGPVVLESNAYCFAIAPQLQRGGLRPILKKLIPRLAIDAERRDNALRALRSGTPKARRNTH
;
A
#
# COMPACT_ATOMS: atom_id res chain seq x y z
N MET A 1 12.15 0.15 9.51
CA MET A 1 12.47 -1.28 9.70
C MET A 1 12.06 -2.06 8.46
N LYS A 2 12.91 -2.93 7.91
CA LYS A 2 12.46 -3.92 6.94
C LYS A 2 11.47 -4.83 7.67
N ALA A 3 10.24 -4.95 7.20
CA ALA A 3 9.36 -5.99 7.69
C ALA A 3 10.10 -7.32 7.50
N GLU A 4 10.49 -7.96 8.59
CA GLU A 4 10.93 -9.36 8.56
C GLU A 4 9.66 -10.22 8.45
N GLY A 5 9.03 -10.20 7.28
CA GLY A 5 8.11 -11.25 6.88
C GLY A 5 8.72 -12.64 7.08
N PRO A 6 7.89 -13.68 7.15
CA PRO A 6 8.28 -14.95 7.74
C PRO A 6 9.45 -15.66 7.02
N TRP A 7 9.68 -15.39 5.72
CA TRP A 7 10.65 -16.13 4.87
C TRP A 7 11.52 -15.25 3.98
N HIS A 8 12.07 -14.16 4.49
CA HIS A 8 13.00 -13.38 3.67
C HIS A 8 14.35 -14.08 3.44
N ASP A 9 14.67 -15.09 4.25
CA ASP A 9 15.89 -15.87 4.13
C ASP A 9 15.63 -17.37 3.88
N TYR A 10 16.63 -18.03 3.30
CA TYR A 10 16.57 -19.45 2.97
C TYR A 10 16.50 -20.34 4.23
N PRO A 11 17.33 -20.12 5.27
CA PRO A 11 17.28 -20.96 6.47
C PRO A 11 15.93 -20.99 7.17
N ARG A 12 15.25 -19.86 7.32
CA ARG A 12 13.90 -19.79 7.91
C ARG A 12 12.92 -20.53 7.01
N ALA A 13 12.93 -20.26 5.70
CA ALA A 13 12.01 -20.87 4.74
C ALA A 13 12.12 -22.41 4.74
N LEU A 14 13.33 -22.94 4.67
CA LEU A 14 13.58 -24.38 4.64
C LEU A 14 13.29 -25.05 5.98
N ARG A 15 13.49 -24.36 7.11
CA ARG A 15 13.09 -24.87 8.44
C ARG A 15 11.58 -25.08 8.55
N GLU A 16 10.78 -24.20 7.96
CA GLU A 16 9.34 -24.39 7.98
C GLU A 16 8.87 -25.49 7.04
N VAL A 17 9.48 -25.59 5.86
CA VAL A 17 9.23 -26.74 4.97
C VAL A 17 9.58 -28.04 5.69
N LEU A 18 10.69 -28.08 6.42
CA LEU A 18 11.06 -29.25 7.24
C LEU A 18 10.01 -29.54 8.32
N ARG A 19 9.50 -28.49 8.99
CA ARG A 19 8.49 -28.63 10.05
C ARG A 19 7.15 -29.15 9.53
N ARG A 20 6.70 -28.68 8.36
CA ARG A 20 5.36 -28.95 7.83
C ARG A 20 5.31 -30.11 6.84
N GLU A 21 6.33 -30.22 6.00
CA GLU A 21 6.37 -31.11 4.85
C GLU A 21 7.78 -31.75 4.69
N PRO A 22 8.31 -32.45 5.71
CA PRO A 22 9.72 -32.88 5.76
C PRO A 22 10.15 -33.70 4.53
N LYS A 23 9.26 -34.56 4.03
CA LYS A 23 9.51 -35.41 2.85
C LYS A 23 9.72 -34.60 1.57
N SER A 24 9.16 -33.39 1.48
CA SER A 24 9.26 -32.53 0.30
C SER A 24 10.51 -31.66 0.27
N LEU A 25 11.23 -31.55 1.40
CA LEU A 25 12.32 -30.60 1.59
C LEU A 25 13.39 -30.65 0.50
N PRO A 26 13.93 -31.83 0.09
CA PRO A 26 14.97 -31.88 -0.94
C PRO A 26 14.49 -31.31 -2.28
N MET A 27 13.26 -31.66 -2.69
CA MET A 27 12.66 -31.16 -3.93
C MET A 27 12.37 -29.66 -3.84
N VAL A 28 11.83 -29.18 -2.72
CA VAL A 28 11.53 -27.76 -2.51
C VAL A 28 12.81 -26.93 -2.52
N ALA A 29 13.86 -27.38 -1.84
CA ALA A 29 15.16 -26.72 -1.83
C ALA A 29 15.77 -26.63 -3.25
N ALA A 30 15.72 -27.73 -4.02
CA ALA A 30 16.20 -27.76 -5.40
C ALA A 30 15.41 -26.80 -6.31
N LYS A 31 14.07 -26.84 -6.24
CA LYS A 31 13.17 -25.94 -6.99
C LYS A 31 13.40 -24.48 -6.63
N LEU A 32 13.55 -24.16 -5.35
CA LEU A 32 13.80 -22.81 -4.86
C LEU A 32 15.18 -22.29 -5.34
N GLY A 33 16.21 -23.12 -5.27
CA GLY A 33 17.55 -22.82 -5.80
C GLY A 33 17.52 -22.53 -7.30
N TRP A 34 16.84 -23.39 -8.07
CA TRP A 34 16.65 -23.19 -9.51
C TRP A 34 15.84 -21.91 -9.82
N CYS A 35 14.77 -21.66 -9.06
CA CYS A 35 13.94 -20.44 -9.19
C CYS A 35 14.80 -19.18 -9.03
N ARG A 36 15.63 -19.15 -7.97
CA ARG A 36 16.53 -18.03 -7.70
C ARG A 36 17.57 -17.87 -8.80
N ALA A 37 18.24 -18.95 -9.19
CA ALA A 37 19.31 -18.90 -10.18
C ALA A 37 18.78 -18.44 -11.55
N ARG A 38 17.61 -18.93 -11.95
CA ARG A 38 17.06 -18.72 -13.29
C ARG A 38 16.22 -17.45 -13.45
N HIS A 39 15.51 -17.05 -12.39
CA HIS A 39 14.52 -15.97 -12.42
C HIS A 39 14.77 -14.87 -11.38
N GLY A 40 15.73 -15.05 -10.47
CA GLY A 40 16.02 -14.06 -9.43
C GLY A 40 14.95 -13.99 -8.34
N LEU A 41 14.00 -14.94 -8.28
CA LEU A 41 12.91 -14.97 -7.31
C LEU A 41 13.41 -15.63 -6.01
N GLY A 42 13.18 -14.96 -4.89
CA GLY A 42 13.63 -15.42 -3.57
C GLY A 42 12.61 -16.35 -2.89
N PRO A 43 12.89 -16.79 -1.65
CA PRO A 43 11.98 -17.65 -0.90
C PRO A 43 10.58 -17.02 -0.74
N ARG A 44 10.49 -15.75 -0.35
CA ARG A 44 9.22 -15.00 -0.29
C ARG A 44 8.39 -15.14 -1.58
N ASP A 45 8.96 -14.78 -2.73
CA ASP A 45 8.23 -14.84 -4.01
C ASP A 45 7.83 -16.29 -4.37
N PHE A 46 8.73 -17.24 -4.12
CA PHE A 46 8.51 -18.66 -4.42
C PHE A 46 7.31 -19.24 -3.66
N PHE A 47 7.19 -18.87 -2.39
CA PHE A 47 6.15 -19.34 -1.49
C PHE A 47 4.85 -18.55 -1.65
N ASP A 48 4.91 -17.21 -1.69
CA ASP A 48 3.72 -16.36 -1.77
C ASP A 48 2.94 -16.57 -3.07
N PHE A 49 3.64 -16.84 -4.18
CA PHE A 49 2.99 -17.14 -5.47
C PHE A 49 2.78 -18.64 -5.71
N GLU A 50 3.07 -19.49 -4.72
CA GLU A 50 2.97 -20.96 -4.81
C GLU A 50 3.67 -21.54 -6.05
N LEU A 51 4.85 -21.00 -6.40
CA LEU A 51 5.55 -21.36 -7.64
C LEU A 51 5.88 -22.86 -7.73
N ARG A 52 6.11 -23.51 -6.58
CA ARG A 52 6.32 -24.97 -6.52
C ARG A 52 5.19 -25.81 -7.12
N HIS A 53 3.97 -25.26 -7.15
CA HIS A 53 2.75 -25.87 -7.68
C HIS A 53 2.35 -25.31 -9.06
N ARG A 54 3.14 -24.37 -9.61
CA ARG A 54 2.91 -23.80 -10.95
C ARG A 54 3.88 -24.40 -11.98
N PRO A 55 3.49 -24.50 -13.26
CA PRO A 55 4.40 -24.92 -14.32
C PRO A 55 5.65 -24.03 -14.37
N THR A 56 6.83 -24.63 -14.45
CA THR A 56 8.12 -23.88 -14.45
C THR A 56 8.22 -22.88 -15.61
N SER A 57 7.50 -23.11 -16.71
CA SER A 57 7.41 -22.21 -17.86
C SER A 57 6.80 -20.83 -17.51
N THR A 58 5.96 -20.75 -16.47
CA THR A 58 5.29 -19.50 -16.05
C THR A 58 6.09 -18.72 -15.02
N TRP A 59 7.11 -19.30 -14.39
CA TRP A 59 7.85 -18.64 -13.30
C TRP A 59 8.52 -17.34 -13.75
N ARG A 60 8.92 -17.26 -15.03
CA ARG A 60 9.47 -16.05 -15.62
C ARG A 60 8.49 -14.87 -15.61
N ASP A 61 7.20 -15.12 -15.50
CA ASP A 61 6.17 -14.08 -15.56
C ASP A 61 6.04 -13.30 -14.23
N TYR A 62 6.63 -13.83 -13.16
CA TYR A 62 6.71 -13.21 -11.85
C TYR A 62 7.93 -12.30 -11.70
N LEU A 63 7.78 -11.34 -10.79
CA LEU A 63 8.72 -10.27 -10.48
C LEU A 63 8.86 -10.17 -8.97
N SER A 64 10.07 -10.42 -8.48
CA SER A 64 10.45 -10.04 -7.12
C SER A 64 10.31 -8.54 -6.89
N ASP A 65 9.78 -8.15 -5.74
CA ASP A 65 9.66 -6.73 -5.34
C ASP A 65 11.04 -6.02 -5.38
N VAL A 66 12.08 -6.71 -4.94
CA VAL A 66 13.48 -6.27 -5.03
C VAL A 66 14.32 -7.42 -5.58
N PRO A 67 14.95 -7.31 -6.77
CA PRO A 67 15.34 -6.05 -7.44
C PRO A 67 14.45 -5.62 -8.63
N HIS A 68 13.49 -6.43 -9.08
CA HIS A 68 12.81 -6.18 -10.36
C HIS A 68 11.88 -4.98 -10.29
N MET A 69 10.88 -5.03 -9.40
CA MET A 69 9.87 -3.96 -9.32
C MET A 69 10.49 -2.62 -8.98
N ARG A 70 11.43 -2.58 -8.02
CA ARG A 70 12.15 -1.34 -7.70
C ARG A 70 12.81 -0.69 -8.91
N ARG A 71 13.41 -1.46 -9.82
CA ARG A 71 14.06 -0.91 -11.04
C ARG A 71 13.03 -0.40 -12.03
N ILE A 72 11.97 -1.18 -12.27
CA ILE A 72 10.90 -0.82 -13.21
C ILE A 72 10.19 0.45 -12.71
N MET A 73 9.79 0.49 -11.44
CA MET A 73 9.12 1.64 -10.85
C MET A 73 10.03 2.87 -10.76
N ARG A 74 11.35 2.74 -10.61
CA ARG A 74 12.27 3.88 -10.71
C ARG A 74 12.35 4.46 -12.12
N ALA A 75 12.29 3.62 -13.14
CA ALA A 75 12.26 4.09 -14.53
C ALA A 75 10.92 4.77 -14.86
N LEU A 76 9.83 4.26 -14.28
CA LEU A 76 8.49 4.83 -14.45
C LEU A 76 8.26 6.06 -13.60
N HIS A 77 8.78 6.12 -12.38
CA HIS A 77 8.63 7.19 -11.40
C HIS A 77 10.04 7.62 -10.93
N PRO A 78 10.82 8.29 -11.78
CA PRO A 78 12.12 8.81 -11.37
C PRO A 78 11.96 9.90 -10.30
N GLU A 79 12.99 10.13 -9.50
CA GLU A 79 13.06 11.34 -8.68
C GLU A 79 13.21 12.57 -9.60
N PRO A 80 12.60 13.73 -9.28
CA PRO A 80 11.80 14.00 -8.09
C PRO A 80 10.31 13.60 -8.22
N LEU A 81 9.86 13.06 -9.36
CA LEU A 81 8.44 12.78 -9.62
C LEU A 81 7.82 11.79 -8.62
N ALA A 82 8.59 10.79 -8.17
CA ALA A 82 8.12 9.85 -7.15
C ALA A 82 7.73 10.52 -5.82
N ARG A 83 8.30 11.69 -5.50
CA ARG A 83 7.95 12.45 -4.29
C ARG A 83 6.50 12.93 -4.33
N LEU A 84 5.98 13.26 -5.52
CA LEU A 84 4.58 13.67 -5.66
C LEU A 84 3.61 12.63 -5.11
N ALA A 85 3.91 11.34 -5.27
CA ALA A 85 3.09 10.26 -4.71
C ALA A 85 3.39 10.03 -3.23
N ASN A 86 4.68 9.92 -2.89
CA ASN A 86 5.11 9.41 -1.58
C ASN A 86 5.05 10.46 -0.47
N ASP A 87 5.05 11.75 -0.81
CA ASP A 87 4.73 12.83 0.12
C ASP A 87 3.21 13.05 0.14
N LYS A 88 2.59 12.69 1.26
CA LYS A 88 1.15 12.79 1.50
C LYS A 88 0.66 14.24 1.49
N VAL A 89 1.50 15.23 1.79
CA VAL A 89 1.12 16.65 1.67
C VAL A 89 0.99 17.00 0.19
N LEU A 90 2.05 16.76 -0.59
CA LEU A 90 2.08 17.12 -2.02
C LEU A 90 0.98 16.43 -2.83
N SER A 91 0.78 15.12 -2.62
CA SER A 91 -0.30 14.39 -3.29
C SER A 91 -1.67 14.92 -2.89
N THR A 92 -1.93 15.15 -1.60
CA THR A 92 -3.22 15.68 -1.12
C THR A 92 -3.52 17.05 -1.72
N GLU A 93 -2.56 17.96 -1.68
CA GLU A 93 -2.74 19.31 -2.25
C GLU A 93 -2.98 19.27 -3.75
N ARG A 94 -2.20 18.48 -4.50
CA ARG A 94 -2.39 18.33 -5.95
C ARG A 94 -3.79 17.80 -6.28
N LEU A 95 -4.27 16.84 -5.51
CA LEU A 95 -5.61 16.27 -5.68
C LEU A 95 -6.70 17.30 -5.37
N MET A 96 -6.55 18.08 -4.29
CA MET A 96 -7.46 19.17 -3.95
C MET A 96 -7.53 20.25 -5.03
N GLU A 97 -6.39 20.66 -5.60
CA GLU A 97 -6.32 21.63 -6.70
C GLU A 97 -7.10 21.19 -7.94
N ARG A 98 -7.28 19.88 -8.11
CA ARG A 98 -8.00 19.27 -9.23
C ARG A 98 -9.43 18.85 -8.87
N GLY A 99 -9.91 19.21 -7.66
CA GLY A 99 -11.25 18.87 -7.21
C GLY A 99 -11.45 17.38 -6.92
N VAL A 100 -10.37 16.63 -6.68
CA VAL A 100 -10.44 15.21 -6.32
C VAL A 100 -10.66 15.08 -4.81
N ALA A 101 -11.63 14.26 -4.42
CA ALA A 101 -11.95 14.01 -3.01
C ALA A 101 -10.79 13.29 -2.31
N VAL A 102 -10.28 13.90 -1.24
CA VAL A 102 -9.18 13.40 -0.40
C VAL A 102 -9.63 13.30 1.05
N ALA A 103 -8.94 12.49 1.83
CA ALA A 103 -9.13 12.50 3.28
C ALA A 103 -8.89 13.93 3.81
N PRO A 104 -9.79 14.47 4.66
CA PRO A 104 -9.63 15.80 5.21
C PRO A 104 -8.34 15.89 6.02
N VAL A 105 -7.61 16.99 5.86
CA VAL A 105 -6.44 17.33 6.66
C VAL A 105 -6.76 18.61 7.40
N TYR A 106 -6.65 18.55 8.73
CA TYR A 106 -6.95 19.67 9.60
C TYR A 106 -5.75 20.64 9.67
N VAL A 107 -4.55 20.10 9.91
CA VAL A 107 -3.30 20.87 9.96
C VAL A 107 -2.11 19.97 9.65
N ILE A 108 -1.03 20.57 9.16
CA ILE A 108 0.28 19.92 9.05
C ILE A 108 1.18 20.52 10.14
N ALA A 109 1.62 19.69 11.08
CA ALA A 109 2.51 20.12 12.17
C ALA A 109 3.98 19.83 11.82
N GLY A 110 4.86 20.80 12.10
CA GLY A 110 6.32 20.57 12.12
C GLY A 110 6.97 20.32 10.76
N ARG A 111 6.37 20.79 9.65
CA ARG A 111 6.93 20.62 8.31
C ARG A 111 7.98 21.69 8.02
N ASP A 112 9.19 21.26 7.68
CA ASP A 112 10.23 22.12 7.12
C ASP A 112 9.91 22.42 5.64
N THR A 113 9.33 23.59 5.37
CA THR A 113 8.89 23.98 4.03
C THR A 113 10.04 24.28 3.07
N ASP A 114 11.25 24.53 3.58
CA ASP A 114 12.43 24.75 2.73
C ASP A 114 12.89 23.44 2.10
N SER A 115 12.93 22.37 2.89
CA SER A 115 13.29 21.02 2.43
C SER A 115 12.13 20.26 1.78
N HIS A 116 10.89 20.58 2.20
CA HIS A 116 9.66 19.92 1.78
C HIS A 116 8.60 20.97 1.40
N PRO A 117 8.66 21.52 0.18
CA PRO A 117 7.74 22.57 -0.24
C PRO A 117 6.28 22.12 -0.24
N THR A 118 5.37 23.09 -0.26
CA THR A 118 3.91 22.95 -0.29
C THR A 118 3.37 23.97 -1.29
N SER A 119 2.20 23.69 -1.87
CA SER A 119 1.42 24.64 -2.68
C SER A 119 0.72 25.72 -1.84
N GLY A 120 0.69 25.57 -0.51
CA GLY A 120 -0.02 26.46 0.43
C GLY A 120 -1.51 26.14 0.58
N ARG A 121 -2.00 25.03 0.00
CA ARG A 121 -3.41 24.61 0.12
C ARG A 121 -3.75 24.07 1.50
N LEU A 122 -2.79 23.43 2.17
CA LEU A 122 -2.94 22.94 3.53
C LEU A 122 -2.20 23.87 4.51
N THR A 123 -2.82 24.11 5.67
CA THR A 123 -2.22 24.95 6.71
C THR A 123 -1.06 24.21 7.37
N VAL A 124 0.14 24.78 7.27
CA VAL A 124 1.34 24.33 7.99
C VAL A 124 1.52 25.18 9.24
N VAL A 125 1.74 24.54 10.38
CA VAL A 125 1.98 25.20 11.67
C VAL A 125 3.22 24.64 12.34
N ASN A 126 4.18 25.53 12.60
CA ASN A 126 5.47 25.21 13.23
C ASN A 126 5.68 25.92 14.58
N ASP A 127 4.64 26.59 15.09
CA ASP A 127 4.64 27.27 16.39
C ASP A 127 3.69 26.55 17.36
N ALA A 128 4.17 26.25 18.57
CA ALA A 128 3.43 25.48 19.56
C ALA A 128 2.14 26.19 20.02
N ALA A 129 2.19 27.51 20.19
CA ALA A 129 1.03 28.28 20.62
C ALA A 129 -0.05 28.33 19.53
N ALA A 130 0.34 28.48 18.26
CA ALA A 130 -0.54 28.41 17.11
C ALA A 130 -1.14 27.01 16.90
N LEU A 131 -0.32 25.97 17.07
CA LEU A 131 -0.80 24.60 16.95
C LEU A 131 -1.78 24.24 18.07
N ARG A 132 -1.51 24.68 19.31
CA ARG A 132 -2.45 24.57 20.43
C ARG A 132 -3.79 25.23 20.11
N ARG A 133 -3.79 26.47 19.62
CA ARG A 133 -5.03 27.17 19.21
C ARG A 133 -5.77 26.42 18.11
N SER A 134 -5.04 25.81 17.18
CA SER A 134 -5.65 24.96 16.15
C SER A 134 -6.31 23.74 16.80
N LEU A 135 -5.67 23.10 17.78
CA LEU A 135 -6.24 21.94 18.49
C LEU A 135 -7.49 22.26 19.31
N ASP A 136 -7.73 23.51 19.72
CA ASP A 136 -8.95 23.89 20.44
C ASP A 136 -10.22 23.71 19.58
N GLY A 137 -10.12 23.92 18.26
CA GLY A 137 -11.21 23.74 17.30
C GLY A 137 -11.16 22.41 16.53
N ALA A 138 -10.25 21.50 16.88
CA ALA A 138 -10.08 20.23 16.19
C ALA A 138 -11.14 19.20 16.60
N PRO A 139 -11.52 18.27 15.69
CA PRO A 139 -12.39 17.15 16.01
C PRO A 139 -11.88 16.30 17.19
N ASP A 140 -12.79 15.72 17.96
CA ASP A 140 -12.44 14.95 19.17
C ASP A 140 -11.68 13.65 18.90
N ARG A 141 -11.64 13.19 17.64
CA ARG A 141 -10.87 12.02 17.24
C ARG A 141 -10.01 12.37 16.05
N LEU A 142 -8.71 12.21 16.22
CA LEU A 142 -7.69 12.54 15.25
C LEU A 142 -6.88 11.30 14.87
N PHE A 143 -6.50 11.25 13.60
CA PHE A 143 -5.52 10.33 13.06
C PHE A 143 -4.32 11.14 12.57
N CYS A 144 -3.16 10.85 13.13
CA CYS A 144 -1.91 11.52 12.81
C CYS A 144 -1.01 10.59 12.01
N LYS A 145 -0.45 11.09 10.91
CA LYS A 145 0.47 10.33 10.06
C LYS A 145 1.64 11.18 9.54
N PRO A 146 2.87 10.65 9.50
CA PRO A 146 3.99 11.37 8.89
C PRO A 146 3.75 11.58 7.39
N ALA A 147 4.21 12.70 6.83
CA ALA A 147 4.00 13.05 5.43
C ALA A 147 4.66 12.05 4.48
N THR A 148 5.84 11.52 4.83
CA THR A 148 6.58 10.57 3.98
C THR A 148 6.62 9.14 4.54
N GLY A 149 5.82 8.86 5.58
CA GLY A 149 5.73 7.55 6.22
C GLY A 149 5.21 6.44 5.28
N THR A 150 5.73 5.23 5.45
CA THR A 150 5.34 4.02 4.68
C THR A 150 4.97 2.88 5.62
N PHE A 151 4.11 1.96 5.16
CA PHE A 151 3.65 0.77 5.91
C PHE A 151 2.94 1.07 7.24
N GLY A 152 2.43 2.29 7.42
CA GLY A 152 1.83 2.74 8.68
C GLY A 152 2.86 3.05 9.78
N ASN A 153 4.15 3.16 9.46
CA ASN A 153 5.15 3.57 10.45
C ASN A 153 4.93 5.02 10.89
N GLY A 154 4.96 5.25 12.21
CA GLY A 154 4.81 6.58 12.81
C GLY A 154 3.36 7.09 12.87
N VAL A 155 2.36 6.29 12.50
CA VAL A 155 0.96 6.69 12.66
C VAL A 155 0.50 6.50 14.11
N PHE A 156 -0.36 7.39 14.57
CA PHE A 156 -0.99 7.29 15.89
C PHE A 156 -2.36 7.96 15.90
N ARG A 157 -3.14 7.67 16.93
CA ARG A 157 -4.46 8.30 17.17
C ARG A 157 -4.36 9.20 18.39
N ALA A 158 -5.12 10.28 18.35
CA ALA A 158 -5.36 11.13 19.51
C ALA A 158 -6.86 11.31 19.68
N HIS A 159 -7.37 11.16 20.89
CA HIS A 159 -8.78 11.45 21.18
C HIS A 159 -8.94 12.37 22.38
N ARG A 160 -9.92 13.26 22.32
CA ARG A 160 -10.19 14.24 23.37
C ARG A 160 -10.98 13.58 24.50
N GLU A 161 -10.50 13.76 25.73
CA GLU A 161 -11.17 13.36 26.98
C GLU A 161 -11.30 14.61 27.88
N GLY A 162 -12.44 15.31 27.76
CA GLY A 162 -12.63 16.61 28.40
C GLY A 162 -11.64 17.65 27.88
N ALA A 163 -10.77 18.18 28.76
CA ALA A 163 -9.76 19.17 28.40
C ALA A 163 -8.40 18.56 27.98
N GLN A 164 -8.27 17.24 28.01
CA GLN A 164 -7.03 16.53 27.69
C GLN A 164 -7.14 15.77 26.36
N TRP A 165 -5.99 15.44 25.79
CA TRP A 165 -5.82 14.55 24.65
C TRP A 165 -5.17 13.26 25.11
N ARG A 166 -5.75 12.12 24.73
CA ARG A 166 -5.17 10.82 24.96
C ARG A 166 -4.51 10.31 23.69
N VAL A 167 -3.22 9.99 23.79
CA VAL A 167 -2.39 9.41 22.72
C VAL A 167 -1.85 8.08 23.22
N GLY A 168 -2.47 6.97 22.79
CA GLY A 168 -2.25 5.66 23.40
C GLY A 168 -2.67 5.66 24.88
N ASP A 169 -1.73 5.36 25.77
CA ASP A 169 -1.96 5.37 27.22
C ASP A 169 -1.53 6.68 27.91
N ILE A 170 -1.05 7.65 27.13
CA ILE A 170 -0.57 8.93 27.65
C ILE A 170 -1.68 9.96 27.54
N SER A 171 -1.97 10.65 28.65
CA SER A 171 -2.84 11.82 28.68
C SER A 171 -1.99 13.09 28.64
N MET A 172 -2.36 14.03 27.77
CA MET A 172 -1.63 15.26 27.49
C MET A 172 -2.57 16.45 27.49
N SER A 173 -2.11 17.60 27.98
CA SER A 173 -2.82 18.86 27.74
C SER A 173 -2.74 19.23 26.26
N ALA A 174 -3.61 20.11 25.78
CA ALA A 174 -3.53 20.61 24.39
C ALA A 174 -2.16 21.23 24.06
N ALA A 175 -1.52 21.88 25.03
CA ALA A 175 -0.16 22.41 24.87
C ALA A 175 0.88 21.29 24.73
N ALA A 176 0.84 20.28 25.61
CA ALA A 176 1.75 19.14 25.52
C ALA A 176 1.54 18.31 24.24
N PHE A 177 0.31 18.20 23.76
CA PHE A 177 0.03 17.53 22.50
C PHE A 177 0.53 18.33 21.28
N ALA A 178 0.42 19.66 21.30
CA ALA A 178 1.03 20.52 20.29
C ALA A 178 2.56 20.33 20.24
N GLU A 179 3.23 20.36 21.39
CA GLU A 179 4.67 20.09 21.47
C GLU A 179 5.00 18.69 20.95
N HIS A 180 4.24 17.67 21.36
CA HIS A 180 4.42 16.30 20.88
C HIS A 180 4.40 16.20 19.35
N LEU A 181 3.46 16.90 18.69
CA LEU A 181 3.36 16.94 17.24
C LEU A 181 4.56 17.65 16.57
N LEU A 182 5.11 18.69 17.21
CA LEU A 182 6.27 19.43 16.68
C LEU A 182 7.60 18.71 16.92
N THR A 183 7.69 17.86 17.94
CA THR A 183 8.92 17.11 18.29
C THR A 183 9.05 15.76 17.58
N GLN A 184 8.21 15.46 16.59
CA GLN A 184 8.35 14.24 15.80
C GLN A 184 9.66 14.28 14.99
N ASP A 185 10.36 13.14 14.88
CA ASP A 185 11.69 13.04 14.22
C ASP A 185 11.62 13.15 12.66
N ASP A 186 10.44 13.45 12.11
CA ASP A 186 10.21 13.58 10.67
C ASP A 186 9.99 15.04 10.26
N ARG A 187 11.02 15.65 9.68
CA ARG A 187 10.97 17.04 9.17
C ARG A 187 10.06 17.24 7.95
N SER A 188 9.53 16.17 7.36
CA SER A 188 8.47 16.26 6.34
C SER A 188 7.11 16.64 6.95
N GLY A 189 6.98 16.59 8.27
CA GLY A 189 5.83 17.02 9.05
C GLY A 189 4.80 15.92 9.26
N THR A 190 3.88 16.19 10.19
CA THR A 190 2.78 15.29 10.55
C THR A 190 1.46 15.84 10.05
N LEU A 191 0.75 15.07 9.22
CA LEU A 191 -0.63 15.37 8.85
C LEU A 191 -1.53 14.98 10.02
N VAL A 192 -2.31 15.94 10.50
CA VAL A 192 -3.35 15.74 11.50
C VAL A 192 -4.70 15.78 10.79
N SER A 193 -5.44 14.68 10.84
CA SER A 193 -6.73 14.51 10.16
C SER A 193 -7.81 14.09 11.16
N PRO A 194 -9.09 14.36 10.90
CA PRO A 194 -10.18 13.67 11.59
C PRO A 194 -10.03 12.14 11.44
N GLU A 195 -10.31 11.37 12.49
CA GLU A 195 -10.35 9.91 12.39
C GLU A 195 -11.57 9.47 11.61
N LEU A 196 -11.35 9.04 10.37
CA LEU A 196 -12.41 8.55 9.49
C LEU A 196 -12.90 7.16 9.91
N ARG A 197 -14.14 6.86 9.53
CA ARG A 197 -14.78 5.55 9.72
C ARG A 197 -15.18 4.97 8.37
N ASN A 198 -15.29 3.65 8.30
CA ASN A 198 -15.83 2.98 7.12
C ASN A 198 -17.32 3.35 6.96
N HIS A 199 -17.78 3.35 5.72
CA HIS A 199 -19.20 3.38 5.42
C HIS A 199 -19.91 2.16 6.06
N PRO A 200 -21.09 2.30 6.70
CA PRO A 200 -21.75 1.22 7.43
C PRO A 200 -22.01 -0.06 6.63
N ALA A 201 -22.26 0.06 5.33
CA ALA A 201 -22.43 -1.10 4.44
C ALA A 201 -21.18 -2.01 4.32
N LEU A 202 -20.00 -1.55 4.74
CA LEU A 202 -18.78 -2.36 4.81
C LEU A 202 -18.63 -3.11 6.15
N ALA A 203 -19.49 -2.87 7.14
CA ALA A 203 -19.41 -3.51 8.46
C ALA A 203 -19.27 -5.04 8.40
N PRO A 204 -19.97 -5.79 7.51
CA PRO A 204 -19.83 -7.24 7.43
C PRO A 204 -18.39 -7.72 7.17
N ILE A 205 -17.57 -6.94 6.46
CA ILE A 205 -16.19 -7.32 6.09
C ILE A 205 -15.11 -6.46 6.75
N THR A 206 -15.48 -5.52 7.62
CA THR A 206 -14.53 -4.65 8.33
C THR A 206 -14.61 -4.77 9.84
N ALA A 207 -15.76 -5.24 10.37
CA ALA A 207 -16.01 -5.44 11.80
C ALA A 207 -15.64 -4.22 12.69
N ASP A 208 -15.68 -3.02 12.12
CA ASP A 208 -15.29 -1.75 12.76
C ASP A 208 -13.89 -1.76 13.42
N LEU A 209 -12.98 -2.61 12.94
CA LEU A 209 -11.63 -2.78 13.50
C LEU A 209 -10.66 -1.62 13.19
N GLY A 210 -11.00 -0.83 12.18
CA GLY A 210 -10.18 0.26 11.66
C GLY A 210 -10.64 0.66 10.26
N LEU A 211 -10.14 1.79 9.76
CA LEU A 211 -10.45 2.25 8.42
C LEU A 211 -9.78 1.33 7.38
N ALA A 212 -10.59 0.76 6.49
CA ALA A 212 -10.14 -0.13 5.44
C ALA A 212 -10.16 0.60 4.10
N ALA A 213 -9.15 0.36 3.26
CA ALA A 213 -9.07 0.93 1.93
C ALA A 213 -9.13 -0.14 0.84
N THR A 214 -9.77 0.22 -0.27
CA THR A 214 -9.55 -0.43 -1.56
C THR A 214 -8.25 0.11 -2.16
N ARG A 215 -7.27 -0.78 -2.38
CA ARG A 215 -6.12 -0.50 -3.24
C ARG A 215 -6.55 -0.63 -4.70
N VAL A 216 -6.43 0.45 -5.45
CA VAL A 216 -6.71 0.50 -6.89
C VAL A 216 -5.41 0.72 -7.65
N TYR A 217 -5.05 -0.23 -8.52
CA TYR A 217 -3.90 -0.12 -9.40
C TYR A 217 -4.32 0.45 -10.74
N THR A 218 -3.87 1.67 -11.01
CA THR A 218 -4.24 2.41 -12.22
C THR A 218 -3.07 2.51 -13.18
N ALA A 219 -3.37 2.75 -14.45
CA ALA A 219 -2.39 3.01 -15.49
C ALA A 219 -2.88 4.13 -16.41
N ARG A 220 -2.14 5.24 -16.45
CA ARG A 220 -2.44 6.35 -17.34
C ARG A 220 -1.90 6.05 -18.73
N THR A 221 -2.79 5.79 -19.68
CA THR A 221 -2.42 5.49 -21.07
C THR A 221 -2.88 6.57 -22.03
N SER A 222 -2.44 6.50 -23.29
CA SER A 222 -2.90 7.41 -24.34
C SER A 222 -4.40 7.29 -24.64
N ALA A 223 -5.06 6.22 -24.19
CA ALA A 223 -6.50 6.01 -24.33
C ALA A 223 -7.30 6.40 -23.06
N GLY A 224 -6.62 6.90 -22.02
CA GLY A 224 -7.20 7.25 -20.72
C GLY A 224 -6.67 6.38 -19.58
N THR A 225 -7.23 6.56 -18.38
CA THR A 225 -6.82 5.78 -17.20
C THR A 225 -7.48 4.39 -17.17
N GLU A 226 -6.65 3.36 -17.20
CA GLU A 226 -7.02 1.95 -17.06
C GLU A 226 -6.86 1.47 -15.62
N ILE A 227 -7.66 0.48 -15.21
CA ILE A 227 -7.56 -0.19 -13.92
C ILE A 227 -7.29 -1.66 -14.20
N PHE A 228 -6.18 -2.19 -13.67
CA PHE A 228 -5.76 -3.57 -13.98
C PHE A 228 -5.79 -4.52 -12.78
N CYS A 229 -5.88 -3.98 -11.55
CA CYS A 229 -6.00 -4.75 -10.32
C CYS A 229 -6.70 -3.90 -9.24
N THR A 230 -7.53 -4.55 -8.45
CA THR A 230 -8.31 -3.95 -7.36
C THR A 230 -8.39 -4.91 -6.19
N VAL A 231 -8.10 -4.39 -5.00
CA VAL A 231 -8.02 -5.19 -3.78
C VAL A 231 -8.66 -4.44 -2.63
N GLN A 232 -9.73 -4.98 -2.07
CA GLN A 232 -10.23 -4.55 -0.78
C GLN A 232 -9.33 -5.15 0.32
N LYS A 233 -8.65 -4.28 1.08
CA LYS A 233 -7.95 -4.71 2.30
C LYS A 233 -9.01 -4.96 3.37
N VAL A 234 -9.01 -6.16 3.94
CA VAL A 234 -9.98 -6.58 4.96
C VAL A 234 -9.22 -6.82 6.26
N MET A 235 -9.55 -6.04 7.27
CA MET A 235 -8.96 -6.16 8.60
C MET A 235 -9.64 -7.29 9.35
N THR A 236 -8.87 -8.14 10.02
CA THR A 236 -9.36 -9.28 10.83
C THR A 236 -8.94 -9.16 12.29
N THR A 237 -8.08 -8.20 12.59
CA THR A 237 -7.56 -7.85 13.91
C THR A 237 -7.58 -6.32 14.05
N PRO A 238 -7.80 -5.77 15.27
CA PRO A 238 -7.71 -4.32 15.49
C PRO A 238 -6.31 -3.81 15.15
N ALA A 239 -6.22 -2.78 14.31
CA ALA A 239 -4.96 -2.12 13.98
C ALA A 239 -5.16 -0.66 13.59
N LEU A 240 -4.07 0.12 13.62
CA LEU A 240 -4.09 1.51 13.17
C LEU A 240 -4.12 1.65 11.65
N ALA A 241 -3.61 0.65 10.93
CA ALA A 241 -3.55 0.62 9.48
C ALA A 241 -3.92 -0.78 8.96
N ASP A 242 -4.55 -0.83 7.80
CA ASP A 242 -5.02 -2.05 7.11
C ASP A 242 -3.93 -2.77 6.30
N ASN A 243 -2.65 -2.49 6.57
CA ASN A 243 -1.54 -3.02 5.79
C ASN A 243 -1.41 -4.53 5.93
N PHE A 244 -1.15 -5.21 4.81
CA PHE A 244 -1.01 -6.66 4.78
C PHE A 244 0.29 -7.17 5.44
N HIS A 245 1.40 -6.44 5.34
CA HIS A 245 2.75 -6.83 5.84
C HIS A 245 3.08 -8.31 5.57
N ASP A 246 2.96 -8.75 4.31
CA ASP A 246 3.18 -10.14 3.90
C ASP A 246 2.30 -11.17 4.66
N GLY A 247 1.16 -10.73 5.19
CA GLY A 247 0.18 -11.50 5.94
C GLY A 247 0.43 -11.58 7.45
N THR A 248 1.48 -10.92 7.99
CA THR A 248 1.80 -11.00 9.42
C THR A 248 0.82 -10.25 10.32
N THR A 249 0.05 -9.30 9.78
CA THR A 249 -1.03 -8.62 10.50
C THR A 249 -2.30 -9.47 10.64
N GLY A 250 -2.39 -10.57 9.89
CA GLY A 250 -3.60 -11.39 9.77
C GLY A 250 -4.66 -10.84 8.82
N HIS A 251 -4.47 -9.61 8.31
CA HIS A 251 -5.40 -8.99 7.35
C HIS A 251 -5.44 -9.75 6.03
N LEU A 252 -6.53 -9.59 5.29
CA LEU A 252 -6.78 -10.27 4.01
C LEU A 252 -6.67 -9.29 2.84
N LEU A 253 -6.17 -9.81 1.71
CA LEU A 253 -6.26 -9.19 0.40
C LEU A 253 -7.45 -9.79 -0.34
N CYS A 254 -8.57 -9.07 -0.38
CA CYS A 254 -9.78 -9.52 -1.09
C CYS A 254 -9.83 -8.90 -2.48
N PHE A 255 -9.63 -9.70 -3.51
CA PHE A 255 -9.62 -9.23 -4.90
C PHE A 255 -11.03 -8.95 -5.35
N VAL A 256 -11.23 -7.77 -5.92
CA VAL A 256 -12.53 -7.31 -6.40
C VAL A 256 -12.49 -7.29 -7.92
N ASP A 257 -13.51 -7.85 -8.56
CA ASP A 257 -13.67 -7.72 -10.01
C ASP A 257 -14.05 -6.28 -10.38
N PRO A 258 -13.28 -5.57 -11.24
CA PRO A 258 -13.57 -4.19 -11.60
C PRO A 258 -14.94 -3.99 -12.25
N GLU A 259 -15.49 -4.98 -12.96
CA GLU A 259 -16.78 -4.85 -13.65
C GLU A 259 -17.95 -5.01 -12.70
N SER A 260 -17.98 -6.11 -11.93
CA SER A 260 -19.09 -6.41 -11.02
C SER A 260 -18.98 -5.71 -9.67
N GLY A 261 -17.78 -5.34 -9.20
CA GLY A 261 -17.56 -4.85 -7.84
C GLY A 261 -17.69 -5.92 -6.76
N CYS A 262 -17.74 -7.20 -7.16
CA CYS A 262 -17.80 -8.33 -6.24
C CYS A 262 -16.40 -8.84 -5.90
N ILE A 263 -16.20 -9.22 -4.64
CA ILE A 263 -15.01 -9.96 -4.23
C ILE A 263 -15.01 -11.33 -4.92
N THR A 264 -13.92 -11.68 -5.58
CA THR A 264 -13.77 -12.94 -6.33
C THR A 264 -13.01 -14.01 -5.58
N HIS A 265 -12.04 -13.60 -4.75
CA HIS A 265 -11.23 -14.49 -3.93
C HIS A 265 -10.43 -13.65 -2.92
N SER A 266 -10.09 -14.25 -1.79
CA SER A 266 -9.38 -13.57 -0.71
C SER A 266 -8.16 -14.36 -0.31
N TYR A 267 -7.03 -13.68 -0.07
CA TYR A 267 -5.80 -14.30 0.40
C TYR A 267 -5.38 -13.73 1.76
N GLY A 268 -4.92 -14.62 2.64
CA GLY A 268 -4.35 -14.27 3.95
C GLY A 268 -3.22 -15.21 4.31
N ARG A 269 -2.52 -14.92 5.40
CA ARG A 269 -1.55 -15.86 5.97
C ARG A 269 -2.05 -16.37 7.31
N ASP A 270 -2.09 -17.69 7.44
CA ASP A 270 -2.41 -18.32 8.71
C ASP A 270 -1.18 -18.20 9.64
N PRO A 271 -1.34 -17.78 10.91
CA PRO A 271 -0.23 -17.73 11.87
C PRO A 271 0.50 -19.06 12.04
N GLY A 272 -0.22 -20.18 11.90
CA GLY A 272 0.28 -21.54 11.91
C GLY A 272 0.82 -22.03 10.57
N ASP A 273 0.33 -21.52 9.44
CA ASP A 273 0.87 -21.75 8.08
C ASP A 273 1.56 -20.52 7.52
N ARG A 274 2.81 -20.38 7.94
CA ARG A 274 3.55 -19.22 7.53
C ARG A 274 4.05 -19.38 6.09
N ILE A 275 4.26 -20.56 5.49
CA ILE A 275 4.85 -20.73 4.12
C ILE A 275 3.88 -20.54 2.96
N ARG A 276 2.60 -20.31 3.19
CA ARG A 276 1.61 -20.18 2.12
C ARG A 276 0.70 -18.99 2.33
N LEU A 277 0.14 -18.49 1.24
CA LEU A 277 -1.05 -17.66 1.32
C LEU A 277 -2.27 -18.56 1.12
N ASN A 278 -3.13 -18.60 2.13
CA ASN A 278 -4.35 -19.40 2.12
C ASN A 278 -5.51 -18.58 1.57
N THR A 279 -6.51 -19.29 1.03
CA THR A 279 -7.78 -18.68 0.63
C THR A 279 -8.73 -18.62 1.82
N TYR A 280 -9.52 -17.55 1.89
CA TYR A 280 -10.51 -17.34 2.94
C TYR A 280 -11.86 -17.01 2.31
N GLU A 281 -12.88 -17.82 2.61
CA GLU A 281 -14.25 -17.62 2.11
C GLU A 281 -15.10 -16.77 3.03
N THR A 282 -14.73 -16.66 4.31
CA THR A 282 -15.50 -15.92 5.31
C THR A 282 -14.60 -15.01 6.16
N HIS A 283 -15.20 -13.94 6.68
CA HIS A 283 -14.56 -13.06 7.63
C HIS A 283 -14.57 -13.69 9.03
N ALA A 284 -13.39 -13.83 9.64
CA ALA A 284 -13.21 -14.63 10.86
C ALA A 284 -14.04 -14.15 12.08
N LEU A 285 -14.32 -12.85 12.19
CA LEU A 285 -15.07 -12.30 13.35
C LEU A 285 -16.58 -12.18 13.11
N THR A 286 -16.99 -11.93 11.87
CA THR A 286 -18.40 -11.60 11.55
C THR A 286 -19.13 -12.76 10.89
N GLY A 287 -18.39 -13.77 10.42
CA GLY A 287 -18.94 -14.90 9.66
C GLY A 287 -19.40 -14.54 8.24
N ALA A 288 -19.26 -13.27 7.82
CA ALA A 288 -19.74 -12.83 6.52
C ALA A 288 -18.97 -13.53 5.38
N GLY A 289 -19.70 -13.98 4.36
CA GLY A 289 -19.09 -14.48 3.12
C GLY A 289 -18.32 -13.36 2.42
N LEU A 290 -17.06 -13.63 2.08
CA LEU A 290 -16.20 -12.71 1.35
C LEU A 290 -16.46 -12.82 -0.14
N THR A 291 -16.34 -14.02 -0.72
CA THR A 291 -16.60 -14.25 -2.14
C THR A 291 -18.05 -13.91 -2.49
N GLY A 292 -18.26 -13.10 -3.53
CA GLY A 292 -19.56 -12.59 -3.94
C GLY A 292 -20.01 -11.31 -3.21
N PHE A 293 -19.37 -10.92 -2.11
CA PHE A 293 -19.69 -9.66 -1.44
C PHE A 293 -19.41 -8.48 -2.37
N ARG A 294 -20.43 -7.64 -2.58
CA ARG A 294 -20.37 -6.47 -3.45
C ARG A 294 -19.90 -5.26 -2.65
N ILE A 295 -18.80 -4.64 -3.09
CA ILE A 295 -18.32 -3.38 -2.49
C ILE A 295 -19.33 -2.27 -2.83
N PRO A 296 -19.89 -1.57 -1.83
CA PRO A 296 -20.81 -0.46 -2.07
C PRO A 296 -20.10 0.72 -2.75
N TYR A 297 -20.85 1.51 -3.54
CA TYR A 297 -20.31 2.66 -4.29
C TYR A 297 -19.10 2.33 -5.19
N TRP A 298 -19.05 1.09 -5.70
CA TRP A 298 -17.89 0.61 -6.47
C TRP A 298 -17.53 1.50 -7.65
N LYS A 299 -18.54 1.95 -8.40
CA LYS A 299 -18.33 2.83 -9.56
C LYS A 299 -17.69 4.16 -9.14
N ASP A 300 -18.09 4.71 -8.00
CA ASP A 300 -17.56 5.97 -7.47
C ASP A 300 -16.12 5.82 -7.01
N ILE A 301 -15.78 4.69 -6.36
CA ILE A 301 -14.40 4.35 -6.00
C ILE A 301 -13.51 4.30 -7.25
N LEU A 302 -13.95 3.61 -8.31
CA LEU A 302 -13.18 3.51 -9.53
C LEU A 302 -13.10 4.84 -10.29
N ASN A 303 -14.16 5.65 -10.28
CA ASN A 303 -14.15 6.99 -10.88
C ASN A 303 -13.18 7.92 -10.15
N LEU A 304 -13.19 7.88 -8.81
CA LEU A 304 -12.26 8.64 -7.99
C LEU A 304 -10.80 8.21 -8.27
N ALA A 305 -10.55 6.92 -8.41
CA ALA A 305 -9.22 6.42 -8.78
C ALA A 305 -8.75 6.99 -10.13
N ARG A 306 -9.62 7.03 -11.14
CA ARG A 306 -9.28 7.63 -12.44
C ARG A 306 -9.02 9.12 -12.34
N ALA A 307 -9.88 9.85 -11.63
CA ALA A 307 -9.72 11.28 -11.43
C ALA A 307 -8.40 11.61 -10.70
N ALA A 308 -8.05 10.83 -9.67
CA ALA A 308 -6.80 10.97 -8.93
C ALA A 308 -5.56 10.73 -9.81
N THR A 309 -5.60 9.70 -10.67
CA THR A 309 -4.50 9.41 -11.60
C THR A 309 -4.35 10.49 -12.67
N GLU A 310 -5.46 11.00 -13.22
CA GLU A 310 -5.41 12.11 -14.18
C GLU A 310 -4.95 13.44 -13.54
N ALA A 311 -5.18 13.64 -12.23
CA ALA A 311 -4.68 14.79 -11.49
C ALA A 311 -3.14 14.77 -11.27
N MET A 312 -2.50 13.60 -11.42
CA MET A 312 -1.06 13.40 -11.27
C MET A 312 -0.45 12.75 -12.54
N PRO A 313 -0.48 13.42 -13.70
CA PRO A 313 0.00 12.86 -14.97
C PRO A 313 1.49 12.45 -14.95
N GLU A 314 2.26 12.95 -14.00
CA GLU A 314 3.65 12.60 -13.75
C GLU A 314 3.84 11.14 -13.30
N LEU A 315 2.78 10.55 -12.73
CA LEU A 315 2.75 9.19 -12.19
C LEU A 315 1.89 8.31 -13.14
N PRO A 316 2.48 7.61 -14.12
CA PRO A 316 1.74 6.78 -15.04
C PRO A 316 1.15 5.50 -14.42
N LEU A 317 1.64 5.03 -13.28
CA LEU A 317 1.23 3.76 -12.67
C LEU A 317 1.10 3.84 -11.12
N PRO A 318 0.32 4.77 -10.55
CA PRO A 318 0.18 4.89 -9.11
C PRO A 318 -0.73 3.79 -8.55
N GLY A 319 -0.39 3.32 -7.34
CA GLY A 319 -1.32 2.58 -6.50
C GLY A 319 -2.04 3.55 -5.57
N LEU A 320 -3.35 3.62 -5.67
CA LEU A 320 -4.17 4.51 -4.85
C LEU A 320 -4.84 3.72 -3.74
N ASP A 321 -4.74 4.20 -2.50
CA ASP A 321 -5.56 3.70 -1.40
C ASP A 321 -6.76 4.61 -1.22
N ILE A 322 -7.95 4.07 -1.45
CA ILE A 322 -9.23 4.77 -1.39
C ILE A 322 -10.09 4.12 -0.31
N SER A 323 -10.57 4.90 0.64
CA SER A 323 -11.54 4.43 1.63
C SER A 323 -12.92 4.97 1.32
N LEU A 324 -13.92 4.12 1.52
CA LEU A 324 -15.32 4.51 1.46
C LEU A 324 -15.77 4.92 2.87
N THR A 325 -16.07 6.20 3.05
CA THR A 325 -16.62 6.77 4.30
C THR A 325 -18.14 6.94 4.17
N PRO A 326 -18.86 7.26 5.26
CA PRO A 326 -20.29 7.60 5.18
C PRO A 326 -20.62 8.69 4.16
N ASP A 327 -19.71 9.63 3.93
CA ASP A 327 -19.88 10.77 3.02
C ASP A 327 -19.39 10.50 1.59
N GLY A 328 -18.88 9.29 1.33
CA GLY A 328 -18.41 8.86 0.01
C GLY A 328 -16.94 8.42 -0.02
N PRO A 329 -16.41 8.05 -1.19
CA PRO A 329 -15.04 7.61 -1.32
C PRO A 329 -14.06 8.79 -1.24
N VAL A 330 -12.93 8.60 -0.56
CA VAL A 330 -11.85 9.57 -0.45
C VAL A 330 -10.49 8.91 -0.67
N VAL A 331 -9.57 9.62 -1.33
CA VAL A 331 -8.17 9.17 -1.46
C VAL A 331 -7.45 9.36 -0.13
N LEU A 332 -6.87 8.28 0.41
CA LEU A 332 -6.07 8.32 1.64
C LEU A 332 -4.59 8.62 1.38
N GLU A 333 -4.05 7.99 0.33
CA GLU A 333 -2.67 8.16 -0.12
C GLU A 333 -2.47 7.64 -1.55
N SER A 334 -1.42 8.15 -2.19
CA SER A 334 -0.89 7.66 -3.46
C SER A 334 0.45 6.97 -3.24
N ASN A 335 0.74 5.94 -4.02
CA ASN A 335 1.98 5.17 -3.91
C ASN A 335 2.66 5.09 -5.27
N ALA A 336 3.82 5.74 -5.42
CA ALA A 336 4.66 5.59 -6.62
C ALA A 336 5.30 4.19 -6.69
N TYR A 337 5.48 3.53 -5.55
CA TYR A 337 6.01 2.18 -5.47
C TYR A 337 4.92 1.24 -4.94
N CYS A 338 3.92 0.96 -5.77
CA CYS A 338 2.88 0.01 -5.41
C CYS A 338 3.42 -1.43 -5.52
N PHE A 339 3.80 -2.01 -4.39
CA PHE A 339 4.27 -3.40 -4.30
C PHE A 339 3.36 -4.36 -5.08
N ALA A 340 3.97 -5.26 -5.84
CA ALA A 340 3.32 -5.98 -6.93
C ALA A 340 2.71 -7.30 -6.51
N ILE A 341 2.70 -7.64 -5.21
CA ILE A 341 2.17 -8.92 -4.76
C ILE A 341 0.73 -9.14 -5.25
N ALA A 342 -0.13 -8.13 -5.12
CA ALA A 342 -1.54 -8.32 -5.40
C ALA A 342 -1.85 -8.53 -6.91
N PRO A 343 -1.38 -7.67 -7.84
CA PRO A 343 -1.55 -7.95 -9.27
C PRO A 343 -0.98 -9.30 -9.70
N GLN A 344 0.12 -9.75 -9.09
CA GLN A 344 0.74 -11.05 -9.39
C GLN A 344 -0.08 -12.24 -8.90
N LEU A 345 -0.70 -12.12 -7.71
CA LEU A 345 -1.66 -13.10 -7.20
C LEU A 345 -2.90 -13.18 -8.11
N GLN A 346 -3.48 -12.04 -8.46
CA GLN A 346 -4.71 -11.98 -9.27
C GLN A 346 -4.50 -12.48 -10.71
N ARG A 347 -3.36 -12.18 -11.32
CA ARG A 347 -3.15 -12.35 -12.76
C ARG A 347 -2.15 -13.46 -13.12
N GLY A 348 -1.55 -14.13 -12.13
CA GLY A 348 -0.58 -15.18 -12.37
C GLY A 348 0.76 -14.66 -12.89
N GLY A 349 1.23 -13.55 -12.33
CA GLY A 349 2.45 -12.85 -12.73
C GLY A 349 2.18 -11.48 -13.37
N LEU A 350 3.16 -10.59 -13.30
CA LEU A 350 3.01 -9.18 -13.69
C LEU A 350 3.81 -8.81 -14.95
N ARG A 351 4.84 -9.59 -15.31
CA ARG A 351 5.68 -9.29 -16.47
C ARG A 351 4.90 -9.25 -17.79
N PRO A 352 3.97 -10.17 -18.11
CA PRO A 352 3.19 -10.10 -19.35
C PRO A 352 2.31 -8.85 -19.43
N ILE A 353 1.75 -8.43 -18.29
CA ILE A 353 0.91 -7.23 -18.19
C ILE A 353 1.75 -5.99 -18.46
N LEU A 354 2.86 -5.82 -17.73
CA LEU A 354 3.74 -4.66 -17.91
C LEU A 354 4.33 -4.59 -19.32
N LYS A 355 4.64 -5.73 -19.94
CA LYS A 355 5.13 -5.77 -21.33
C LYS A 355 4.13 -5.19 -22.33
N LYS A 356 2.82 -5.39 -22.11
CA LYS A 356 1.74 -4.82 -22.93
C LYS A 356 1.41 -3.38 -22.53
N LEU A 357 1.49 -3.07 -21.24
CA LEU A 357 1.03 -1.81 -20.66
C LEU A 357 2.03 -0.67 -20.84
N ILE A 358 3.33 -0.90 -20.58
CA ILE A 358 4.37 0.14 -20.64
C ILE A 358 4.38 0.90 -21.97
N PRO A 359 4.31 0.24 -23.15
CA PRO A 359 4.27 0.95 -24.43
C PRO A 359 3.12 1.96 -24.57
N ARG A 360 1.98 1.70 -23.91
CA ARG A 360 0.76 2.51 -23.96
C ARG A 360 0.74 3.67 -22.98
N LEU A 361 1.66 3.70 -22.00
CA LEU A 361 1.66 4.74 -20.97
C LEU A 361 1.80 6.14 -21.60
N ALA A 362 1.04 7.09 -21.07
CA ALA A 362 1.03 8.48 -21.50
C ALA A 362 2.18 9.28 -20.87
N ILE A 363 3.41 8.84 -21.15
CA ILE A 363 4.69 9.44 -20.76
C ILE A 363 5.62 9.45 -21.97
N ASP A 364 6.72 10.18 -21.88
CA ASP A 364 7.72 10.25 -22.95
C ASP A 364 8.28 8.86 -23.32
N ALA A 365 8.75 8.76 -24.57
CA ALA A 365 9.27 7.51 -25.13
C ALA A 365 10.50 7.01 -24.35
N GLU A 366 11.35 7.91 -23.88
CA GLU A 366 12.58 7.55 -23.17
C GLU A 366 12.27 6.83 -21.85
N ARG A 367 11.34 7.34 -21.03
CA ARG A 367 10.87 6.68 -19.79
C ARG A 367 10.26 5.31 -20.09
N ARG A 368 9.47 5.17 -21.16
CA ARG A 368 8.91 3.87 -21.57
C ARG A 368 10.01 2.88 -21.95
N ASP A 369 10.99 3.31 -22.73
CA ASP A 369 12.11 2.48 -23.15
C ASP A 369 12.99 2.07 -21.97
N ASN A 370 13.27 3.00 -21.05
CA ASN A 370 13.96 2.73 -19.80
C ASN A 370 13.22 1.68 -18.96
N ALA A 371 11.89 1.81 -18.83
CA ALA A 371 11.07 0.85 -18.09
C ALA A 371 11.03 -0.53 -18.78
N LEU A 372 10.96 -0.59 -20.11
CA LEU A 372 11.04 -1.84 -20.86
C LEU A 372 12.42 -2.51 -20.76
N ARG A 373 13.51 -1.74 -20.77
CA ARG A 373 14.87 -2.24 -20.49
C ARG A 373 14.99 -2.79 -19.07
N ALA A 374 14.44 -2.05 -18.09
CA ALA A 374 14.37 -2.48 -16.70
C ALA A 374 13.58 -3.79 -16.54
N LEU A 375 12.49 -3.95 -17.30
CA LEU A 375 11.70 -5.18 -17.32
C LEU A 375 12.51 -6.34 -17.94
N ARG A 376 13.18 -6.14 -19.08
CA ARG A 376 13.94 -7.20 -19.79
C ARG A 376 15.18 -7.68 -19.05
N SER A 377 15.83 -6.80 -18.29
CA SER A 377 17.03 -7.14 -17.54
C SER A 377 16.70 -8.12 -16.40
N GLY A 378 16.81 -9.41 -16.70
CA GLY A 378 16.99 -10.44 -15.68
C GLY A 378 18.17 -10.08 -14.76
N THR A 379 18.15 -10.58 -13.53
CA THR A 379 19.16 -10.37 -12.48
C THR A 379 20.56 -10.12 -13.06
N PRO A 380 21.30 -9.08 -12.63
CA PRO A 380 22.70 -8.96 -13.01
C PRO A 380 23.38 -10.29 -12.68
N LYS A 381 24.12 -10.87 -13.64
CA LYS A 381 25.16 -11.85 -13.30
C LYS A 381 25.95 -11.19 -12.18
N ALA A 382 26.05 -11.84 -11.03
CA ALA A 382 26.91 -11.37 -9.95
C ALA A 382 28.24 -11.02 -10.60
N ARG A 383 28.62 -9.73 -10.57
CA ARG A 383 29.99 -9.36 -10.92
C ARG A 383 30.84 -10.18 -9.98
N ARG A 384 31.60 -11.15 -10.52
CA ARG A 384 32.73 -11.71 -9.79
C ARG A 384 33.55 -10.49 -9.38
N ASN A 385 33.70 -10.28 -8.08
CA ASN A 385 34.71 -9.34 -7.59
C ASN A 385 36.04 -9.81 -8.18
N THR A 386 36.50 -9.11 -9.20
CA THR A 386 37.90 -9.10 -9.57
C THR A 386 38.53 -8.00 -8.74
N HIS A 387 39.51 -8.43 -7.95
CA HIS A 387 40.38 -7.69 -7.01
C HIS A 387 39.88 -7.65 -5.58
#